data_AF-A0A2E9AH70-F1
#
_entry.id   AF-A0A2E9AH70-F1
#
_cell.length_a   1.000
_cell.length_b   1.000
_cell.length_c   1.000
_cell.angle_alpha   90.00
_cell.angle_beta   90.00
_cell.angle_gamma   90.00
#
_symmetry.space_group_name_H-M   'P 1'
#
loop_
_entity.id
_entity.type
_entity.pdbx_description
1 polymer ?
#
loop_
_entity_poly.entity_id
_entity_poly.type
_entity_poly.pdbx_seq_one_letter_code
_entity_poly.pdbx_strand_id
1 'polypeptide(L)'
;MRTDRLAVLTSGLLAAALALSQAAWARADTVEARPAPATELACDGTADPALAADARSYALPDAGGMLWLVPCIRGSYQTAYNAVVVPEDGAPRRLLFALWRDQSWTGTADLFDPAFDPQTGILSDQYKDRGLGDCGGPRRWQWEGSDFRLREYRARSECNGSDAAFPVIFEAPADA
;
A
#
# COMPACT_ATOMS: atom_id res chain seq x y z
N MET A 1 -80.84 -57.49 13.99
CA MET A 1 -79.91 -58.41 14.69
C MET A 1 -78.69 -57.63 15.07
N ARG A 2 -78.36 -57.70 16.35
CA ARG A 2 -77.35 -56.95 17.10
C ARG A 2 -76.03 -57.70 17.01
N THR A 3 -74.91 -57.00 16.81
CA THR A 3 -73.60 -57.47 17.27
C THR A 3 -72.67 -56.28 17.44
N ASP A 4 -72.52 -55.90 18.71
CA ASP A 4 -71.49 -55.04 19.25
C ASP A 4 -70.10 -55.70 19.08
N ARG A 5 -69.06 -54.94 18.73
CA ARG A 5 -67.69 -55.18 19.22
C ARG A 5 -66.94 -53.87 19.43
N LEU A 6 -66.44 -53.73 20.65
CA LEU A 6 -65.66 -52.63 21.18
C LEU A 6 -64.21 -52.60 20.68
N ALA A 7 -63.69 -51.36 20.63
CA ALA A 7 -62.38 -50.86 21.08
C ALA A 7 -61.09 -51.49 20.54
N VAL A 8 -60.25 -50.65 19.93
CA VAL A 8 -58.84 -50.47 20.34
C VAL A 8 -58.45 -49.00 20.15
N LEU A 9 -58.10 -48.34 21.26
CA LEU A 9 -57.36 -47.09 21.31
C LEU A 9 -55.91 -47.35 20.89
N THR A 10 -55.41 -46.59 19.92
CA THR A 10 -53.96 -46.36 19.80
C THR A 10 -53.71 -44.87 19.62
N SER A 11 -53.22 -44.26 20.70
CA SER A 11 -52.71 -42.91 20.73
C SER A 11 -51.45 -42.83 19.87
N GLY A 12 -51.54 -42.15 18.73
CA GLY A 12 -50.37 -41.75 17.94
C GLY A 12 -49.76 -40.47 18.52
N LEU A 13 -48.62 -40.60 19.18
CA LEU A 13 -47.72 -39.50 19.53
C LEU A 13 -46.78 -39.18 18.36
N LEU A 14 -46.24 -37.95 18.39
CA LEU A 14 -45.05 -37.42 17.68
C LEU A 14 -45.27 -36.98 16.22
N ALA A 15 -44.82 -35.82 15.75
CA ALA A 15 -44.12 -34.69 16.37
C ALA A 15 -44.37 -33.47 15.47
N ALA A 16 -44.73 -32.32 16.05
CA ALA A 16 -44.75 -31.07 15.31
C ALA A 16 -43.30 -30.67 14.99
N ALA A 17 -42.90 -30.82 13.74
CA ALA A 17 -41.62 -30.33 13.26
C ALA A 17 -41.64 -28.79 13.31
N LEU A 18 -40.95 -28.24 14.30
CA LEU A 18 -40.59 -26.82 14.35
C LEU A 18 -39.65 -26.55 13.17
N ALA A 19 -40.23 -26.11 12.04
CA ALA A 19 -39.47 -25.50 10.96
C ALA A 19 -38.94 -24.15 11.45
N LEU A 20 -37.82 -24.18 12.17
CA LEU A 20 -37.02 -22.99 12.44
C LEU A 20 -36.49 -22.51 11.09
N SER A 21 -37.17 -21.50 10.53
CA SER A 21 -36.67 -20.68 9.45
C SER A 21 -35.33 -20.10 9.88
N GLN A 22 -34.24 -20.69 9.42
CA GLN A 22 -32.93 -20.02 9.43
C GLN A 22 -32.99 -18.95 8.35
N ALA A 23 -33.57 -17.80 8.69
CA ALA A 23 -33.27 -16.58 7.97
C ALA A 23 -31.78 -16.33 8.23
N ALA A 24 -30.95 -16.80 7.30
CA ALA A 24 -29.54 -16.53 7.26
C ALA A 24 -29.38 -15.01 7.26
N TRP A 25 -28.85 -14.47 8.34
CA TRP A 25 -28.38 -13.11 8.39
C TRP A 25 -27.24 -13.04 7.38
N ALA A 26 -27.56 -12.54 6.19
CA ALA A 26 -26.57 -12.18 5.20
C ALA A 26 -25.53 -11.30 5.92
N ARG A 27 -24.27 -11.74 5.88
CA ARG A 27 -23.17 -10.88 6.31
C ARG A 27 -23.26 -9.62 5.47
N ALA A 28 -23.33 -8.48 6.15
CA ALA A 28 -23.09 -7.20 5.53
C ALA A 28 -21.60 -7.17 5.15
N ASP A 29 -21.25 -7.68 3.98
CA ASP A 29 -19.97 -7.41 3.34
C ASP A 29 -20.00 -5.96 2.88
N THR A 30 -19.72 -5.06 3.82
CA THR A 30 -19.56 -3.62 3.57
C THR A 30 -18.26 -3.15 4.19
N VAL A 31 -17.15 -3.57 3.59
CA VAL A 31 -15.94 -2.76 3.52
C VAL A 31 -15.38 -2.96 2.12
N GLU A 32 -15.45 -1.92 1.30
CA GLU A 32 -14.78 -1.87 0.01
C GLU A 32 -13.30 -2.23 0.21
N ALA A 33 -12.90 -3.37 -0.35
CA ALA A 33 -11.56 -3.89 -0.23
C ALA A 33 -10.61 -2.89 -0.90
N ARG A 34 -9.96 -2.04 -0.09
CA ARG A 34 -8.60 -1.58 -0.42
C ARG A 34 -7.85 -2.82 -0.91
N PRO A 35 -7.14 -2.79 -2.05
CA PRO A 35 -6.44 -3.97 -2.52
C PRO A 35 -5.40 -4.38 -1.46
N ALA A 36 -5.78 -5.33 -0.62
CA ALA A 36 -4.89 -6.11 0.23
C ALA A 36 -3.58 -6.47 -0.51
N PRO A 37 -3.59 -6.86 -1.81
CA PRO A 37 -2.34 -7.15 -2.49
C PRO A 37 -1.34 -6.00 -2.55
N ALA A 38 -1.77 -4.73 -2.62
CA ALA A 38 -0.82 -3.61 -2.71
C ALA A 38 -0.13 -3.37 -1.37
N THR A 39 -0.89 -3.34 -0.27
CA THR A 39 -0.32 -3.14 1.08
C THR A 39 0.47 -4.35 1.57
N GLU A 40 0.03 -5.56 1.23
CA GLU A 40 0.75 -6.81 1.51
C GLU A 40 2.07 -6.86 0.72
N LEU A 41 2.03 -6.60 -0.58
CA LEU A 41 3.24 -6.56 -1.42
C LEU A 41 4.22 -5.47 -1.00
N ALA A 42 3.74 -4.29 -0.61
CA ALA A 42 4.60 -3.16 -0.28
C ALA A 42 5.55 -3.46 0.88
N CYS A 43 5.02 -4.09 1.93
CA CYS A 43 5.75 -4.36 3.17
C CYS A 43 5.97 -5.86 3.41
N ASP A 44 6.08 -6.67 2.35
CA ASP A 44 6.34 -8.12 2.40
C ASP A 44 5.42 -8.90 3.37
N GLY A 45 4.16 -8.49 3.46
CA GLY A 45 3.14 -9.08 4.33
C GLY A 45 3.27 -8.72 5.81
N THR A 46 4.23 -7.86 6.19
CA THR A 46 4.48 -7.46 7.58
C THR A 46 4.03 -6.03 7.89
N ALA A 47 3.16 -5.45 7.07
CA ALA A 47 2.65 -4.10 7.30
C ALA A 47 1.91 -4.03 8.65
N ASP A 48 2.28 -3.09 9.52
CA ASP A 48 1.46 -2.73 10.68
C ASP A 48 0.10 -2.22 10.17
N PRO A 49 -1.05 -2.81 10.57
CA PRO A 49 -2.36 -2.38 10.12
C PRO A 49 -2.65 -0.89 10.36
N ALA A 50 -2.13 -0.33 11.46
CA ALA A 50 -2.28 1.09 11.77
C ALA A 50 -1.50 1.97 10.78
N LEU A 51 -0.34 1.52 10.31
CA LEU A 51 0.40 2.21 9.24
C LEU A 51 -0.28 2.00 7.89
N ALA A 52 -0.64 0.77 7.53
CA ALA A 52 -1.29 0.47 6.25
C ALA A 52 -2.60 1.26 6.05
N ALA A 53 -3.29 1.65 7.14
CA ALA A 53 -4.44 2.54 7.10
C ALA A 53 -4.13 3.92 6.48
N ASP A 54 -2.89 4.42 6.62
CA ASP A 54 -2.41 5.69 6.07
C ASP A 54 -1.88 5.56 4.62
N ALA A 55 -2.00 4.39 3.99
CA ALA A 55 -1.64 4.21 2.59
C ALA A 55 -2.45 5.16 1.69
N ARG A 56 -1.75 5.80 0.74
CA ARG A 56 -2.35 6.71 -0.24
C ARG A 56 -2.27 6.08 -1.62
N SER A 57 -3.29 6.30 -2.44
CA SER A 57 -3.31 5.85 -3.82
C SER A 57 -3.62 6.99 -4.79
N TYR A 58 -3.07 6.89 -5.99
CA TYR A 58 -3.15 7.90 -7.03
C TYR A 58 -3.32 7.22 -8.38
N ALA A 59 -4.15 7.77 -9.26
CA ALA A 59 -4.16 7.36 -10.65
C ALA A 59 -2.81 7.72 -11.29
N LEU A 60 -2.24 6.79 -12.07
CA LEU A 60 -1.01 7.02 -12.82
C LEU A 60 -1.32 7.76 -14.13
N PRO A 61 -0.49 8.75 -14.54
CA PRO A 61 -0.60 9.36 -15.86
C PRO A 61 -0.44 8.32 -16.97
N ASP A 62 -1.28 8.43 -18.00
CA ASP A 62 -1.17 7.79 -19.32
C ASP A 62 -1.04 6.24 -19.39
N ALA A 63 -1.05 5.53 -18.25
CA ALA A 63 -0.70 4.11 -18.18
C ALA A 63 -1.86 3.16 -17.84
N GLY A 64 -2.99 3.69 -17.35
CA GLY A 64 -4.08 2.86 -16.81
C GLY A 64 -3.63 2.09 -15.56
N GLY A 65 -3.91 2.62 -14.37
CA GLY A 65 -3.54 1.98 -13.12
C GLY A 65 -3.34 2.94 -11.96
N MET A 66 -2.94 2.38 -10.82
CA MET A 66 -2.80 3.10 -9.55
C MET A 66 -1.37 2.98 -9.00
N LEU A 67 -0.83 4.11 -8.54
CA LEU A 67 0.31 4.14 -7.64
C LEU A 67 -0.19 4.08 -6.21
N TRP A 68 0.36 3.17 -5.41
CA TRP A 68 0.17 3.10 -3.97
C TRP A 68 1.46 3.51 -3.26
N LEU A 69 1.36 4.49 -2.35
CA LEU A 69 2.41 4.85 -1.41
C LEU A 69 2.00 4.29 -0.04
N VAL A 70 2.64 3.20 0.37
CA VAL A 70 2.27 2.46 1.58
C VAL A 70 3.34 2.70 2.65
N PRO A 71 3.02 3.30 3.80
CA PRO A 71 3.98 3.43 4.89
C PRO A 71 4.24 2.06 5.51
N CYS A 72 5.50 1.65 5.55
CA CYS A 72 5.90 0.36 6.11
C CYS A 72 6.62 0.52 7.45
N ILE A 73 7.34 1.62 7.66
CA ILE A 73 8.13 1.84 8.88
C ILE A 73 7.94 3.28 9.36
N ARG A 74 7.50 3.45 10.61
CA ARG A 74 7.45 4.76 11.26
C ARG A 74 8.71 4.99 12.09
N GLY A 75 9.63 5.78 11.56
CA GLY A 75 10.79 6.26 12.30
C GLY A 75 10.44 7.48 13.16
N SER A 76 11.37 7.86 14.04
CA SER A 76 11.17 9.03 14.92
C SER A 76 11.15 10.37 14.18
N TYR A 77 11.79 10.44 13.01
CA TYR A 77 11.99 11.68 12.27
C TYR A 77 11.37 11.67 10.87
N GLN A 78 11.10 10.48 10.33
CA GLN A 78 10.55 10.24 8.99
C GLN A 78 9.83 8.90 8.97
N THR A 79 8.85 8.78 8.07
CA THR A 79 8.20 7.50 7.77
C THR A 79 8.74 6.98 6.44
N ALA A 80 9.16 5.71 6.42
CA ALA A 80 9.54 5.03 5.19
C ALA A 80 8.31 4.40 4.55
N TYR A 81 8.13 4.68 3.27
CA TYR A 81 7.07 4.19 2.42
C TYR A 81 7.67 3.32 1.32
N ASN A 82 6.94 2.28 0.91
CA ASN A 82 7.21 1.55 -0.30
C ASN A 82 6.17 1.91 -1.35
N ALA A 83 6.61 2.01 -2.61
CA ALA A 83 5.73 2.29 -3.73
C ALA A 83 5.34 0.99 -4.45
N VAL A 84 4.06 0.83 -4.74
CA VAL A 84 3.52 -0.30 -5.52
C VAL A 84 2.72 0.26 -6.70
N VAL A 85 3.00 -0.23 -7.90
CA VAL A 85 2.17 0.01 -9.08
C VAL A 85 1.20 -1.15 -9.23
N VAL A 86 -0.09 -0.81 -9.33
CA VAL A 86 -1.18 -1.73 -9.64
C VAL A 86 -1.70 -1.36 -11.02
N PRO A 87 -1.30 -2.06 -12.09
CA PRO A 87 -1.82 -1.79 -13.43
C PRO A 87 -3.32 -2.15 -13.52
N GLU A 88 -4.04 -1.57 -14.48
CA GLU A 88 -5.41 -2.01 -14.80
C GLU A 88 -5.46 -3.49 -15.18
N ASP A 89 -4.54 -3.88 -16.07
CA ASP A 89 -4.35 -5.26 -16.52
C ASP A 89 -2.96 -5.75 -16.12
N GLY A 90 -2.88 -6.65 -15.14
CA GLY A 90 -1.64 -7.30 -14.75
C GLY A 90 -1.46 -7.49 -13.24
N ALA A 91 -0.26 -7.93 -12.86
CA ALA A 91 0.08 -8.14 -11.46
C ALA A 91 0.66 -6.85 -10.83
N PRO A 92 0.31 -6.55 -9.56
CA PRO A 92 0.97 -5.50 -8.81
C PRO A 92 2.48 -5.74 -8.70
N ARG A 93 3.26 -4.65 -8.70
CA ARG A 93 4.72 -4.71 -8.52
C ARG A 93 5.20 -3.64 -7.55
N ARG A 94 6.10 -4.02 -6.64
CA ARG A 94 6.84 -3.06 -5.81
C ARG A 94 7.95 -2.41 -6.62
N LEU A 95 8.16 -1.12 -6.41
CA LEU A 95 9.18 -0.33 -7.10
C LEU A 95 10.49 -0.29 -6.33
N LEU A 96 11.57 -0.01 -7.04
CA LEU A 96 12.88 0.28 -6.47
C LEU A 96 13.36 1.64 -6.98
N PHE A 97 14.11 2.33 -6.14
CA PHE A 97 14.62 3.67 -6.35
C PHE A 97 16.12 3.70 -6.12
N ALA A 98 16.82 4.60 -6.82
CA ALA A 98 18.23 4.86 -6.55
C ALA A 98 18.40 5.56 -5.19
N LEU A 99 19.44 5.16 -4.47
CA LEU A 99 19.88 5.76 -3.22
C LEU A 99 21.37 6.09 -3.33
N TRP A 100 21.75 7.28 -2.90
CA TRP A 100 23.15 7.67 -2.75
C TRP A 100 23.52 7.64 -1.28
N ARG A 101 24.45 6.75 -0.91
CA ARG A 101 24.93 6.57 0.45
C ARG A 101 26.38 6.15 0.43
N ASP A 102 27.17 6.61 1.39
CA ASP A 102 28.60 6.26 1.50
C ASP A 102 29.37 6.48 0.18
N GLN A 103 29.05 7.58 -0.51
CA GLN A 103 29.62 7.97 -1.81
C GLN A 103 29.42 6.92 -2.93
N SER A 104 28.37 6.12 -2.86
CA SER A 104 28.04 5.11 -3.86
C SER A 104 26.54 5.03 -4.14
N TRP A 105 26.20 4.50 -5.31
CA TRP A 105 24.82 4.24 -5.74
C TRP A 105 24.38 2.83 -5.34
N THR A 106 23.21 2.74 -4.72
CA THR A 106 22.51 1.48 -4.43
C THR A 106 21.04 1.58 -4.83
N GLY A 107 20.33 0.44 -4.80
CA GLY A 107 18.88 0.39 -4.91
C GLY A 107 18.23 0.28 -3.54
N THR A 108 17.07 0.92 -3.37
CA THR A 108 16.23 0.79 -2.18
C THR A 108 14.76 0.71 -2.58
N ALA A 109 13.93 0.04 -1.79
CA ALA A 109 12.47 0.13 -1.94
C ALA A 109 11.89 1.34 -1.18
N ASP A 110 12.66 1.91 -0.24
CA ASP A 110 12.21 2.96 0.66
C ASP A 110 12.22 4.36 0.01
N LEU A 111 11.08 5.01 0.14
CA LEU A 111 10.86 6.44 -0.02
C LEU A 111 10.58 7.06 1.35
N PHE A 112 11.06 8.27 1.59
CA PHE A 112 10.97 8.91 2.91
C PHE A 112 10.05 10.12 2.85
N ASP A 113 8.90 10.00 3.51
CA ASP A 113 7.80 10.97 3.48
C ASP A 113 7.45 11.46 2.05
N PRO A 114 7.20 10.54 1.09
CA PRO A 114 7.03 10.91 -0.31
C PRO A 114 5.76 11.72 -0.57
N ALA A 115 5.80 12.50 -1.65
CA ALA A 115 4.65 13.16 -2.24
C ALA A 115 4.63 12.88 -3.74
N PHE A 116 3.45 12.58 -4.27
CA PHE A 116 3.23 12.37 -5.69
C PHE A 116 2.20 13.37 -6.21
N ASP A 117 2.51 14.00 -7.34
CA ASP A 117 1.59 14.84 -8.09
C ASP A 117 1.11 14.09 -9.34
N PRO A 118 -0.16 13.63 -9.37
CA PRO A 118 -0.70 12.88 -10.50
C PRO A 118 -0.92 13.74 -11.76
N GLN A 119 -0.90 15.07 -11.66
CA GLN A 119 -1.02 15.93 -12.85
C GLN A 119 0.29 16.02 -13.62
N THR A 120 1.42 16.01 -12.92
CA THR A 120 2.76 16.10 -13.53
C THR A 120 3.48 14.76 -13.60
N GLY A 121 3.02 13.76 -12.85
CA GLY A 121 3.72 12.49 -12.70
C GLY A 121 5.00 12.59 -11.85
N ILE A 122 5.20 13.70 -11.13
CA ILE A 122 6.38 13.89 -10.30
C ILE A 122 6.18 13.22 -8.94
N LEU A 123 7.11 12.35 -8.58
CA LEU A 123 7.28 11.81 -7.24
C LEU A 123 8.48 12.48 -6.60
N SER A 124 8.34 12.96 -5.37
CA SER A 124 9.44 13.54 -4.60
C SER A 124 9.48 12.95 -3.21
N ASP A 125 10.68 12.84 -2.64
CA ASP A 125 10.87 12.42 -1.26
C ASP A 125 12.19 12.98 -0.70
N GLN A 126 12.42 12.81 0.60
CA GLN A 126 13.59 13.37 1.29
C GLN A 126 14.28 12.31 2.12
N TYR A 127 15.42 11.81 1.66
CA TYR A 127 16.22 10.89 2.46
C TYR A 127 17.03 11.64 3.52
N LYS A 128 16.98 11.20 4.77
CA LYS A 128 17.93 11.59 5.82
C LYS A 128 18.73 10.36 6.25
N ASP A 129 20.05 10.44 6.18
CA ASP A 129 20.91 9.33 6.65
C ASP A 129 20.92 9.24 8.19
N ARG A 130 20.64 10.36 8.87
CA ARG A 130 20.34 10.39 10.31
C ARG A 130 19.26 11.40 10.64
N GLY A 131 18.67 11.28 11.84
CA GLY A 131 17.50 12.06 12.27
C GLY A 131 17.57 13.59 12.11
N LEU A 132 18.77 14.18 12.24
CA LEU A 132 18.94 15.63 12.06
C LEU A 132 18.78 16.10 10.62
N GLY A 133 18.97 15.22 9.63
CA GLY A 133 18.85 15.57 8.21
C GLY A 133 19.91 16.54 7.72
N ASP A 134 21.08 16.58 8.34
CA ASP A 134 22.26 17.32 7.87
C ASP A 134 23.09 16.56 6.82
N CYS A 135 22.68 15.32 6.52
CA CYS A 135 23.20 14.44 5.46
C CYS A 135 22.06 13.58 4.90
N GLY A 136 22.25 13.04 3.71
CA GLY A 136 21.16 12.58 2.84
C GLY A 136 20.80 13.67 1.82
N GLY A 137 19.53 13.76 1.43
CA GLY A 137 19.01 14.85 0.61
C GLY A 137 17.73 14.52 -0.20
N PRO A 138 17.15 15.52 -0.89
CA PRO A 138 15.92 15.38 -1.68
C PRO A 138 16.14 14.60 -2.98
N ARG A 139 15.12 13.86 -3.38
CA ARG A 139 15.07 13.10 -4.63
C ARG A 139 13.79 13.45 -5.40
N ARG A 140 13.89 13.59 -6.71
CA ARG A 140 12.76 13.86 -7.61
C ARG A 140 12.77 12.85 -8.75
N TRP A 141 11.61 12.29 -9.04
CA TRP A 141 11.40 11.25 -10.04
C TRP A 141 10.24 11.62 -10.94
N GLN A 142 10.29 11.18 -12.20
CA GLN A 142 9.23 11.33 -13.20
C GLN A 142 8.64 9.96 -13.50
N TRP A 143 7.32 9.86 -13.50
CA TRP A 143 6.63 8.70 -14.04
C TRP A 143 6.80 8.64 -15.56
N GLU A 144 7.27 7.52 -16.08
CA GLU A 144 7.57 7.27 -17.50
C GLU A 144 6.79 6.05 -18.01
N GLY A 145 5.48 6.00 -17.72
CA GLY A 145 4.54 4.99 -18.22
C GLY A 145 4.64 3.61 -17.59
N SER A 146 5.84 3.12 -17.29
CA SER A 146 6.05 1.87 -16.57
C SER A 146 6.68 2.07 -15.22
N ASP A 147 7.68 2.95 -15.06
CA ASP A 147 8.45 3.14 -13.82
C ASP A 147 8.78 4.62 -13.56
N PHE A 148 9.40 4.90 -12.41
CA PHE A 148 9.89 6.21 -12.04
C PHE A 148 11.36 6.40 -12.44
N ARG A 149 11.62 7.37 -13.30
CA ARG A 149 12.97 7.78 -13.69
C ARG A 149 13.48 8.88 -12.78
N LEU A 150 14.70 8.75 -12.27
CA LEU A 150 15.35 9.80 -11.49
C LEU A 150 15.52 11.07 -12.35
N ARG A 151 15.06 12.21 -11.86
CA ARG A 151 15.23 13.53 -12.50
C ARG A 151 16.27 14.38 -11.80
N GLU A 152 16.26 14.38 -10.48
CA GLU A 152 17.26 15.10 -9.70
C GLU A 152 17.49 14.38 -8.37
N TYR A 153 18.76 14.29 -7.97
CA TYR A 153 19.13 13.93 -6.61
C TYR A 153 20.16 14.94 -6.12
N ARG A 154 19.84 15.59 -5.00
CA ARG A 154 20.80 16.35 -4.21
C ARG A 154 21.19 15.56 -2.98
N ALA A 155 22.47 15.46 -2.69
CA ALA A 155 22.92 14.69 -1.54
C ALA A 155 24.21 15.20 -0.91
N ARG A 156 24.34 15.00 0.40
CA ARG A 156 25.58 15.17 1.16
C ARG A 156 25.81 13.90 1.98
N SER A 157 27.00 13.31 1.88
CA SER A 157 27.34 12.11 2.66
C SER A 157 27.87 12.46 4.05
N GLU A 158 28.51 13.63 4.22
CA GLU A 158 29.07 14.05 5.49
C GLU A 158 27.99 14.64 6.41
N CYS A 159 27.70 13.95 7.52
CA CYS A 159 26.82 14.42 8.57
C CYS A 159 27.54 15.39 9.53
N ASN A 160 27.91 16.57 9.03
CA ASN A 160 28.74 17.55 9.75
C ASN A 160 27.96 18.74 10.36
N GLY A 161 26.62 18.70 10.36
CA GLY A 161 25.76 19.75 10.89
C GLY A 161 25.63 21.00 10.00
N SER A 162 26.14 20.96 8.76
CA SER A 162 25.98 22.06 7.80
C SER A 162 24.51 22.28 7.45
N ASP A 163 24.11 23.54 7.39
CA ASP A 163 22.79 24.01 6.95
C ASP A 163 22.75 24.45 5.48
N ALA A 164 23.91 24.56 4.83
CA ALA A 164 24.00 24.86 3.40
C ALA A 164 23.21 23.85 2.55
N ALA A 165 22.66 24.34 1.43
CA ALA A 165 21.87 23.55 0.50
C ALA A 165 22.61 22.28 0.04
N PHE A 166 21.86 21.19 -0.14
CA PHE A 166 22.40 19.94 -0.66
C PHE A 166 22.90 20.14 -2.10
N PRO A 167 24.14 19.71 -2.42
CA PRO A 167 24.65 19.80 -3.77
C PRO A 167 23.94 18.80 -4.69
N VAL A 168 23.78 19.17 -5.96
CA VAL A 168 23.27 18.24 -6.99
C VAL A 168 24.34 17.19 -7.26
N ILE A 169 23.98 15.92 -7.11
CA ILE A 169 24.85 14.78 -7.44
C ILE A 169 24.38 14.07 -8.72
N PHE A 170 23.12 14.29 -9.10
CA PHE A 170 22.54 13.80 -10.34
C PHE A 170 21.45 14.75 -10.81
N GLU A 171 21.45 15.02 -12.11
CA GLU A 171 20.38 15.71 -12.82
C GLU A 171 20.21 15.06 -14.20
N ALA A 172 18.98 14.68 -14.53
CA ALA A 172 18.66 14.13 -15.84
C ALA A 172 18.70 15.25 -16.90
N PRO A 173 19.10 14.95 -18.15
CA PRO A 173 18.96 15.88 -19.26
C PRO A 173 17.52 16.37 -19.42
N ALA A 174 17.33 17.59 -19.93
CA ALA A 174 16.01 18.20 -20.07
C ALA A 174 15.07 17.45 -21.04
N ASP A 175 15.65 16.70 -21.97
CA ASP A 175 15.02 15.90 -23.03
C ASP A 175 14.96 14.39 -22.71
N ALA A 176 15.37 14.02 -21.49
CA ALA A 176 15.36 12.64 -21.03
C ALA A 176 13.97 12.16 -20.64
#